data_AF-A0A931NWZ0-F1
#
_entry.id   AF-A0A931NWZ0-F1
#
_cell.length_a   1.000
_cell.length_b   1.000
_cell.length_c   1.000
_cell.angle_alpha   90.00
_cell.angle_beta   90.00
_cell.angle_gamma   90.00
#
_symmetry.space_group_name_H-M   'P 1'
#
loop_
_entity.id
_entity.type
_entity.pdbx_description
1 polymer ?
#
loop_
_entity_poly.entity_id
_entity_poly.type
_entity_poly.pdbx_seq_one_letter_code
_entity_poly.pdbx_strand_id
1 'polypeptide(L)'
;MPQARIHAGSFSPRFAAWFSSYVRWLVRRKFHAVRIAQPEVFTRLANDQRPLIGVMNHPGWWDPLSIMVVHGSLLGLRPAAAPMDNSQLEKFGFFKRLGLFGVDPDDPGTQPAMMQHMAAVWAKAPSTVLWVTPQGRFVDPRVPVEPRPGTATIAARTPGVRLVSLAIEYVFWLDQKPEILLRAAEIPTPDKPTTPHWHRAIQHTMQHNADALASLAIARNPAPFRTLIASNSGINPAMNLWLRLRGKSPDIDSARVAPAPAGSAVGGTHT
;
A
#
# COMPACT_ATOMS: atom_id res chain seq x y z
N MET A 1 15.85 -11.69 -30.43
CA MET A 1 14.76 -11.99 -29.48
C MET A 1 13.69 -10.92 -29.66
N PRO A 2 12.43 -11.27 -29.97
CA PRO A 2 11.35 -10.27 -29.98
C PRO A 2 11.26 -9.63 -28.58
N GLN A 3 11.16 -8.30 -28.56
CA GLN A 3 11.14 -7.53 -27.33
C GLN A 3 9.76 -7.70 -26.67
N ALA A 4 9.72 -8.08 -25.40
CA ALA A 4 8.46 -8.19 -24.65
C ALA A 4 7.66 -6.89 -24.80
N ARG A 5 6.36 -7.01 -25.10
CA ARG A 5 5.51 -5.86 -25.42
C ARG A 5 4.76 -5.38 -24.18
N ILE A 6 5.00 -4.14 -23.77
CA ILE A 6 4.20 -3.48 -22.73
C ILE A 6 2.89 -2.98 -23.33
N HIS A 7 1.76 -3.40 -22.76
CA HIS A 7 0.47 -2.81 -23.09
C HIS A 7 0.30 -1.52 -22.28
N ALA A 8 0.61 -0.39 -22.90
CA ALA A 8 0.67 0.90 -22.21
C ALA A 8 -0.65 1.30 -21.53
N GLY A 9 -0.52 1.88 -20.34
CA GLY A 9 -1.61 2.58 -19.67
C GLY A 9 -1.92 3.94 -20.32
N SER A 10 -3.08 4.50 -19.98
CA SER A 10 -3.62 5.76 -20.49
C SER A 10 -4.17 6.61 -19.35
N PHE A 11 -3.31 6.97 -18.38
CA PHE A 11 -3.71 7.70 -17.18
C PHE A 11 -4.59 8.91 -17.51
N SER A 12 -5.79 8.94 -16.92
CA SER A 12 -6.80 9.99 -17.13
C SER A 12 -7.13 10.64 -15.79
N PRO A 13 -6.74 11.92 -15.57
CA PRO A 13 -6.97 12.60 -14.29
C PRO A 13 -8.46 12.65 -13.90
N ARG A 14 -9.35 12.89 -14.87
CA ARG A 14 -10.80 12.92 -14.64
C ARG A 14 -11.33 11.55 -14.21
N PHE A 15 -10.87 10.48 -14.86
CA PHE A 15 -11.26 9.12 -14.48
C PHE A 15 -10.71 8.75 -13.10
N ALA A 16 -9.45 9.09 -12.82
CA ALA A 16 -8.84 8.86 -11.51
C ALA A 16 -9.60 9.59 -10.39
N ALA A 17 -10.02 10.83 -10.59
CA ALA A 17 -10.82 11.58 -9.61
C ALA A 17 -12.19 10.94 -9.35
N TRP A 18 -12.90 10.55 -10.42
CA TRP A 18 -14.16 9.82 -10.31
C TRP A 18 -13.98 8.48 -9.59
N PHE A 19 -13.00 7.69 -10.02
CA PHE A 19 -12.74 6.37 -9.44
C PHE A 19 -12.31 6.48 -7.98
N SER A 20 -11.52 7.50 -7.61
CA SER A 20 -11.15 7.74 -6.21
C SER A 20 -12.38 7.99 -5.33
N SER A 21 -13.35 8.76 -5.83
CA SER A 21 -14.63 9.00 -5.15
C SER A 21 -15.45 7.72 -5.01
N TYR A 22 -15.51 6.91 -6.07
CA TYR A 22 -16.17 5.59 -6.05
C TYR A 22 -15.50 4.64 -5.05
N VAL A 23 -14.17 4.56 -5.04
CA VAL A 23 -13.42 3.73 -4.08
C VAL A 23 -13.67 4.18 -2.65
N ARG A 24 -13.64 5.49 -2.38
CA ARG A 24 -13.96 6.02 -1.05
C ARG A 24 -15.35 5.60 -0.56
N TRP A 25 -16.36 5.68 -1.44
CA TRP A 25 -17.71 5.20 -1.14
C TRP A 25 -17.73 3.68 -0.88
N LEU A 26 -17.12 2.88 -1.75
CA LEU A 26 -17.12 1.42 -1.67
C LEU A 26 -16.44 0.95 -0.37
N VAL A 27 -15.27 1.50 -0.08
CA VAL A 27 -14.50 1.16 1.12
C VAL A 27 -15.24 1.58 2.39
N ARG A 28 -15.85 2.77 2.43
CA ARG A 28 -16.69 3.20 3.57
C ARG A 28 -17.89 2.28 3.80
N ARG A 29 -18.40 1.60 2.76
CA ARG A 29 -19.46 0.59 2.91
C ARG A 29 -18.95 -0.74 3.43
N LYS A 30 -17.76 -1.18 3.04
CA LYS A 30 -17.23 -2.53 3.29
C LYS A 30 -16.29 -2.65 4.49
N PHE A 31 -15.64 -1.56 4.89
CA PHE A 31 -14.68 -1.53 5.99
C PHE A 31 -15.18 -0.60 7.10
N HIS A 32 -14.78 -0.88 8.33
CA HIS A 32 -15.02 0.00 9.46
C HIS A 32 -14.19 1.28 9.31
N ALA A 33 -12.90 1.15 9.01
CA ALA A 33 -12.00 2.26 8.79
C ALA A 33 -10.85 1.93 7.82
N VAL A 34 -10.28 2.98 7.23
CA VAL A 34 -8.94 2.98 6.62
C VAL A 34 -8.07 3.90 7.44
N ARG A 35 -6.98 3.36 7.96
CA ARG A 35 -6.08 4.02 8.91
C ARG A 35 -4.66 3.93 8.40
N ILE A 36 -3.91 5.01 8.54
CA ILE A 36 -2.50 5.06 8.15
C ILE A 36 -1.64 5.59 9.29
N ALA A 37 -0.59 4.83 9.62
CA ALA A 37 0.51 5.28 10.46
C ALA A 37 1.59 5.92 9.57
N GLN A 38 2.24 6.96 10.10
CA GLN A 38 3.26 7.76 9.41
C GLN A 38 2.81 8.44 8.09
N PRO A 39 1.60 9.04 8.01
CA PRO A 39 1.13 9.72 6.78
C PRO A 39 2.01 10.88 6.32
N GLU A 40 2.81 11.47 7.21
CA GLU A 40 3.76 12.55 6.93
C GLU A 40 4.83 12.16 5.90
N VAL A 41 5.14 10.87 5.77
CA VAL A 41 6.01 10.34 4.72
C VAL A 41 5.43 10.69 3.34
N PHE A 42 4.15 10.40 3.10
CA PHE A 42 3.50 10.75 1.84
C PHE A 42 3.31 12.26 1.68
N THR A 43 3.05 12.99 2.76
CA THR A 43 2.90 14.45 2.70
C THR A 43 4.19 15.12 2.20
N ARG A 44 5.37 14.65 2.66
CA ARG A 44 6.67 15.12 2.14
C ARG A 44 6.89 14.75 0.67
N LEU A 45 6.49 13.54 0.27
CA LEU A 45 6.66 13.04 -1.10
C LEU A 45 5.65 13.64 -2.10
N ALA A 46 4.50 14.11 -1.65
CA ALA A 46 3.46 14.69 -2.50
C ALA A 46 3.95 15.92 -3.28
N ASN A 47 4.80 16.73 -2.65
CA ASN A 47 5.36 17.95 -3.25
C ASN A 47 6.65 17.68 -4.05
N ASP A 48 7.19 16.45 -3.99
CA ASP A 48 8.42 16.08 -4.68
C ASP A 48 8.16 15.79 -6.16
N GLN A 49 8.83 16.53 -7.05
CA GLN A 49 8.69 16.40 -8.50
C GLN A 49 9.55 15.27 -9.08
N ARG A 50 10.40 14.62 -8.26
CA ARG A 50 11.22 13.50 -8.70
C ARG A 50 10.36 12.24 -8.93
N PRO A 51 10.86 11.30 -9.75
CA PRO A 51 10.29 9.97 -9.87
C PRO A 51 10.08 9.33 -8.50
N LEU A 52 8.90 8.75 -8.28
CA LEU A 52 8.56 8.06 -7.04
C LEU A 52 8.20 6.60 -7.36
N ILE A 53 8.80 5.67 -6.62
CA ILE A 53 8.43 4.26 -6.63
C ILE A 53 7.82 3.91 -5.28
N GLY A 54 6.57 3.50 -5.29
CA GLY A 54 5.89 2.91 -4.13
C GLY A 54 5.95 1.39 -4.19
N VAL A 55 6.57 0.76 -3.20
CA VAL A 55 6.59 -0.69 -3.03
C VAL A 55 5.67 -1.14 -1.91
N MET A 56 4.98 -2.27 -2.06
CA MET A 56 4.14 -2.81 -1.00
C MET A 56 4.11 -4.33 -0.95
N ASN A 57 3.71 -4.86 0.21
CA ASN A 57 3.20 -6.22 0.32
C ASN A 57 1.85 -6.33 -0.40
N HIS A 58 1.44 -7.56 -0.73
CA HIS A 58 0.21 -7.81 -1.48
C HIS A 58 -0.69 -8.80 -0.72
N PRO A 59 -1.28 -8.42 0.44
CA PRO A 59 -2.05 -9.34 1.26
C PRO A 59 -3.40 -9.73 0.68
N GLY A 60 -3.97 -8.95 -0.26
CA GLY A 60 -5.30 -9.32 -0.77
C GLY A 60 -5.81 -8.48 -1.93
N TRP A 61 -6.96 -8.91 -2.46
CA TRP A 61 -7.58 -8.29 -3.62
C TRP A 61 -7.92 -6.80 -3.43
N TRP A 62 -8.11 -6.34 -2.18
CA TRP A 62 -8.40 -4.95 -1.87
C TRP A 62 -7.22 -3.99 -2.09
N ASP A 63 -6.00 -4.50 -2.30
CA ASP A 63 -4.78 -3.69 -2.33
C ASP A 63 -4.83 -2.55 -3.35
N PRO A 64 -5.21 -2.74 -4.63
CA PRO A 64 -5.30 -1.64 -5.58
C PRO A 64 -6.27 -0.53 -5.14
N LEU A 65 -7.33 -0.87 -4.40
CA LEU A 65 -8.28 0.08 -3.86
C LEU A 65 -7.71 0.81 -2.64
N SER A 66 -6.99 0.09 -1.77
CA SER A 66 -6.22 0.67 -0.65
C SER A 66 -5.19 1.69 -1.15
N ILE A 67 -4.45 1.35 -2.22
CA ILE A 67 -3.55 2.28 -2.91
C ILE A 67 -4.32 3.51 -3.40
N MET A 68 -5.48 3.32 -4.03
CA MET A 68 -6.26 4.44 -4.56
C MET A 68 -6.74 5.39 -3.45
N VAL A 69 -7.05 4.87 -2.25
CA VAL A 69 -7.36 5.70 -1.08
C VAL A 69 -6.15 6.52 -0.64
N VAL A 70 -4.98 5.91 -0.52
CA VAL A 70 -3.71 6.62 -0.18
C VAL A 70 -3.38 7.65 -1.25
N HIS A 71 -3.42 7.25 -2.50
CA HIS A 71 -3.05 8.08 -3.65
C HIS A 71 -3.96 9.32 -3.74
N GLY A 72 -5.26 9.14 -3.58
CA GLY A 72 -6.23 10.24 -3.59
C GLY A 72 -6.16 11.13 -2.34
N SER A 73 -5.84 10.57 -1.18
CA SER A 73 -5.88 11.32 0.08
C SER A 73 -4.56 12.03 0.42
N LEU A 74 -3.42 11.50 -0.04
CA LEU A 74 -2.09 11.94 0.42
C LEU A 74 -1.12 12.31 -0.71
N LEU A 75 -1.41 11.98 -1.96
CA LEU A 75 -0.52 12.21 -3.10
C LEU A 75 -1.18 13.03 -4.23
N GLY A 76 -2.36 13.61 -3.98
CA GLY A 76 -3.00 14.56 -4.88
C GLY A 76 -3.43 14.00 -6.24
N LEU A 77 -3.59 12.67 -6.36
CA LEU A 77 -3.88 12.00 -7.64
C LEU A 77 -2.91 12.37 -8.78
N ARG A 78 -1.63 12.57 -8.45
CA ARG A 78 -0.56 12.70 -9.46
C ARG A 78 -0.58 11.48 -10.41
N PRO A 79 -0.01 11.57 -11.61
CA PRO A 79 0.02 10.44 -12.53
C PRO A 79 0.56 9.18 -11.85
N ALA A 80 -0.10 8.05 -12.07
CA ALA A 80 0.35 6.74 -11.60
C ALA A 80 0.64 5.82 -12.76
N ALA A 81 1.51 4.85 -12.50
CA ALA A 81 1.73 3.67 -13.31
C ALA A 81 1.83 2.46 -12.37
N ALA A 82 1.33 1.30 -12.79
CA ALA A 82 1.56 0.05 -12.09
C ALA A 82 1.55 -1.12 -13.08
N PRO A 83 2.45 -2.10 -12.96
CA PRO A 83 2.39 -3.31 -13.77
C PRO A 83 1.18 -4.16 -13.35
N MET A 84 0.51 -4.74 -14.33
CA MET A 84 -0.58 -5.69 -14.14
C MET A 84 -0.41 -6.81 -15.15
N ASP A 85 -0.73 -8.05 -14.75
CA ASP A 85 -0.73 -9.18 -15.67
C ASP A 85 -1.61 -8.90 -16.89
N ASN A 86 -1.10 -9.22 -18.09
CA ASN A 86 -1.77 -8.96 -19.36
C ASN A 86 -3.19 -9.54 -19.39
N SER A 87 -3.37 -10.78 -18.95
CA SER A 87 -4.70 -11.44 -18.95
C SER A 87 -5.69 -10.74 -18.01
N GLN A 88 -5.19 -10.18 -16.91
CA GLN A 88 -6.01 -9.40 -15.98
C GLN A 88 -6.33 -8.02 -16.55
N LEU A 89 -5.38 -7.37 -17.19
CA LEU A 89 -5.58 -6.05 -17.79
C LEU A 89 -6.50 -6.10 -19.01
N GLU A 90 -6.54 -7.21 -19.74
CA GLU A 90 -7.54 -7.45 -20.80
C GLU A 90 -8.96 -7.54 -20.21
N LYS A 91 -9.14 -8.34 -19.15
CA LYS A 91 -10.44 -8.49 -18.46
C LYS A 91 -10.89 -7.19 -17.80
N PHE A 92 -9.97 -6.43 -17.22
CA PHE A 92 -10.25 -5.22 -16.47
C PHE A 92 -9.65 -3.97 -17.13
N GLY A 93 -9.92 -3.80 -18.43
CA GLY A 93 -9.29 -2.76 -19.27
C GLY A 93 -9.46 -1.31 -18.79
N PHE A 94 -10.43 -1.02 -17.93
CA PHE A 94 -10.57 0.33 -17.34
C PHE A 94 -9.37 0.70 -16.46
N PHE A 95 -8.62 -0.26 -15.90
CA PHE A 95 -7.40 0.00 -15.13
C PHE A 95 -6.32 0.72 -15.94
N LYS A 96 -6.32 0.57 -17.28
CA LYS A 96 -5.45 1.35 -18.17
C LYS A 96 -5.63 2.86 -17.96
N ARG A 97 -6.87 3.31 -17.72
CA ARG A 97 -7.19 4.73 -17.45
C ARG A 97 -6.69 5.23 -16.10
N LEU A 98 -6.29 4.33 -15.21
CA LEU A 98 -5.59 4.62 -13.95
C LEU A 98 -4.06 4.53 -14.10
N GLY A 99 -3.58 4.30 -15.32
CA GLY A 99 -2.16 4.19 -15.67
C GLY A 99 -1.57 2.80 -15.53
N LEU A 100 -2.38 1.77 -15.23
CA LEU A 100 -1.89 0.40 -15.19
C LEU A 100 -1.49 -0.04 -16.60
N PHE A 101 -0.36 -0.75 -16.69
CA PHE A 101 0.19 -1.26 -17.94
C PHE A 101 0.41 -2.76 -17.85
N GLY A 102 0.27 -3.43 -18.99
CA GLY A 102 0.30 -4.88 -19.09
C GLY A 102 1.73 -5.40 -19.12
N VAL A 103 1.99 -6.45 -18.34
CA VAL A 103 3.24 -7.21 -18.32
C VAL A 103 2.94 -8.70 -18.38
N ASP A 104 3.91 -9.48 -18.86
CA ASP A 104 3.94 -10.93 -18.71
C ASP A 104 5.04 -11.28 -17.69
N PRO A 105 4.69 -11.65 -16.44
CA PRO A 105 5.69 -11.91 -15.40
C PRO A 105 6.58 -13.13 -15.70
N ASP A 106 6.16 -14.01 -16.61
CA ASP A 106 6.88 -15.23 -17.00
C ASP A 106 7.79 -15.00 -18.21
N ASP A 107 7.63 -13.89 -18.95
CA ASP A 107 8.52 -13.47 -20.04
C ASP A 107 9.80 -12.81 -19.49
N PRO A 108 11.00 -13.39 -19.73
CA PRO A 108 12.28 -12.79 -19.33
C PRO A 108 12.52 -11.38 -19.89
N GLY A 109 11.89 -11.04 -21.03
CA GLY A 109 11.96 -9.73 -21.66
C GLY A 109 11.13 -8.65 -20.95
N THR A 110 10.24 -9.01 -20.02
CA THR A 110 9.36 -8.07 -19.34
C THR A 110 10.12 -7.04 -18.52
N GLN A 111 11.19 -7.45 -17.81
CA GLN A 111 11.97 -6.52 -17.01
C GLN A 111 12.61 -5.39 -17.85
N PRO A 112 13.36 -5.66 -18.93
CA PRO A 112 13.90 -4.60 -19.78
C PRO A 112 12.81 -3.77 -20.46
N ALA A 113 11.70 -4.36 -20.87
CA ALA A 113 10.59 -3.63 -21.46
C ALA A 113 9.91 -2.67 -20.46
N MET A 114 9.70 -3.12 -19.22
CA MET A 114 9.16 -2.29 -18.14
C MET A 114 10.10 -1.12 -17.80
N MET A 115 11.41 -1.35 -17.79
CA MET A 115 12.39 -0.27 -17.59
C MET A 115 12.28 0.80 -18.68
N GLN A 116 12.24 0.40 -19.96
CA GLN A 116 12.13 1.34 -21.08
C GLN A 116 10.79 2.09 -21.04
N HIS A 117 9.70 1.39 -20.73
CA HIS A 117 8.39 2.00 -20.56
C HIS A 117 8.39 3.07 -19.47
N MET A 118 8.93 2.75 -18.29
CA MET A 118 8.96 3.70 -17.18
C MET A 118 9.88 4.89 -17.42
N ALA A 119 11.01 4.69 -18.10
CA ALA A 119 11.85 5.81 -18.54
C ALA A 119 11.08 6.78 -19.46
N ALA A 120 10.30 6.26 -20.41
CA ALA A 120 9.47 7.08 -21.29
C ALA A 120 8.31 7.77 -20.55
N VAL A 121 7.72 7.11 -19.55
CA VAL A 121 6.68 7.68 -18.68
C VAL A 121 7.23 8.85 -17.86
N TRP A 122 8.36 8.66 -17.17
CA TRP A 122 8.97 9.71 -16.36
C TRP A 122 9.56 10.85 -17.20
N ALA A 123 10.04 10.59 -18.42
CA ALA A 123 10.46 11.64 -19.34
C ALA A 123 9.31 12.60 -19.71
N LYS A 124 8.08 12.09 -19.81
CA LYS A 124 6.88 12.90 -20.11
C LYS A 124 6.25 13.52 -18.86
N ALA A 125 6.26 12.79 -17.75
CA ALA A 125 5.67 13.21 -16.48
C ALA A 125 6.60 12.78 -15.33
N PRO A 126 7.60 13.59 -14.97
CA PRO A 126 8.63 13.25 -13.97
C PRO A 126 8.05 12.89 -12.61
N SER A 127 6.93 13.51 -12.25
CA SER A 127 6.19 13.24 -11.02
C SER A 127 5.29 11.99 -11.12
N THR A 128 5.48 11.07 -12.06
CA THR A 128 4.67 9.83 -12.07
C THR A 128 5.06 8.91 -10.91
N VAL A 129 4.08 8.34 -10.21
CA VAL A 129 4.30 7.31 -9.18
C VAL A 129 4.19 5.93 -9.79
N LEU A 130 5.26 5.14 -9.68
CA LEU A 130 5.24 3.73 -10.02
C LEU A 130 4.88 2.91 -8.78
N TRP A 131 3.71 2.30 -8.75
CA TRP A 131 3.34 1.34 -7.72
C TRP A 131 3.74 -0.07 -8.13
N VAL A 132 4.40 -0.81 -7.24
CA VAL A 132 4.84 -2.19 -7.49
C VAL A 132 4.58 -3.05 -6.25
N THR A 133 4.18 -4.30 -6.48
CA THR A 133 4.15 -5.37 -5.47
C THR A 133 5.35 -6.31 -5.73
N PRO A 134 6.55 -6.04 -5.18
CA PRO A 134 7.78 -6.65 -5.67
C PRO A 134 7.85 -8.17 -5.52
N GLN A 135 7.03 -8.77 -4.65
CA GLN A 135 6.94 -10.22 -4.49
C GLN A 135 6.19 -10.91 -5.64
N GLY A 136 5.37 -10.16 -6.38
CA GLY A 136 4.66 -10.64 -7.57
C GLY A 136 3.53 -11.64 -7.31
N ARG A 137 3.14 -11.85 -6.05
CA ARG A 137 2.08 -12.79 -5.65
C ARG A 137 1.35 -12.29 -4.41
N PHE A 138 0.16 -12.82 -4.15
CA PHE A 138 -0.50 -12.61 -2.86
C PHE A 138 0.28 -13.31 -1.75
N VAL A 139 0.49 -12.62 -0.62
CA VAL A 139 1.30 -13.11 0.50
C VAL A 139 0.70 -12.63 1.81
N ASP A 140 0.55 -13.54 2.79
CA ASP A 140 0.13 -13.17 4.14
C ASP A 140 1.12 -12.15 4.74
N PRO A 141 0.66 -11.06 5.37
CA PRO A 141 1.56 -10.02 5.89
C PRO A 141 2.48 -10.49 7.03
N ARG A 142 2.28 -11.70 7.58
CA ARG A 142 3.06 -12.26 8.70
C ARG A 142 4.26 -13.09 8.28
N VAL A 143 4.42 -13.38 6.99
CA VAL A 143 5.57 -14.12 6.48
C VAL A 143 6.69 -13.15 6.04
N PRO A 144 7.95 -13.59 6.01
CA PRO A 144 9.06 -12.74 5.61
C PRO A 144 8.88 -12.14 4.21
N VAL A 145 9.36 -10.90 4.06
CA VAL A 145 9.29 -10.14 2.82
C VAL A 145 10.43 -10.55 1.88
N GLU A 146 10.06 -11.04 0.70
CA GLU A 146 10.97 -11.55 -0.33
C GLU A 146 10.73 -10.84 -1.66
N PRO A 147 11.21 -9.58 -1.82
CA PRO A 147 11.02 -8.84 -3.06
C PRO A 147 11.83 -9.48 -4.19
N ARG A 148 11.34 -9.41 -5.43
CA ARG A 148 12.15 -9.70 -6.63
C ARG A 148 13.05 -8.50 -6.97
N PRO A 149 14.17 -8.69 -7.70
CA PRO A 149 15.13 -7.61 -7.97
C PRO A 149 14.63 -6.54 -8.95
N GLY A 150 13.51 -6.76 -9.64
CA GLY A 150 13.01 -5.88 -10.71
C GLY A 150 12.92 -4.39 -10.33
N THR A 151 12.29 -4.10 -9.19
CA THR A 151 12.17 -2.73 -8.67
C THR A 151 13.54 -2.11 -8.35
N ALA A 152 14.45 -2.89 -7.78
CA ALA A 152 15.80 -2.43 -7.47
C ALA A 152 16.60 -2.07 -8.73
N THR A 153 16.43 -2.83 -9.82
CA THR A 153 17.06 -2.52 -11.11
C THR A 153 16.52 -1.21 -11.69
N ILE A 154 15.21 -0.97 -11.61
CA ILE A 154 14.62 0.31 -12.03
C ILE A 154 15.20 1.46 -11.21
N ALA A 155 15.26 1.30 -9.88
CA ALA A 155 15.76 2.34 -8.99
C ALA A 155 17.24 2.68 -9.26
N ALA A 156 18.08 1.66 -9.47
CA ALA A 156 19.50 1.84 -9.78
C ALA A 156 19.75 2.61 -11.10
N ARG A 157 18.80 2.56 -12.03
CA ARG A 157 18.88 3.23 -13.35
C ARG A 157 18.11 4.55 -13.41
N THR A 158 17.53 5.00 -12.30
CA THR A 158 16.72 6.22 -12.23
C THR A 158 17.33 7.17 -11.21
N PRO A 159 18.32 8.00 -11.61
CA PRO A 159 18.96 8.95 -10.70
C PRO A 159 17.94 9.87 -10.01
N GLY A 160 18.10 10.04 -8.70
CA GLY A 160 17.22 10.90 -7.89
C GLY A 160 15.84 10.32 -7.58
N VAL A 161 15.53 9.07 -7.98
CA VAL A 161 14.27 8.42 -7.63
C VAL A 161 14.09 8.35 -6.11
N ARG A 162 12.86 8.62 -5.65
CA ARG A 162 12.43 8.43 -4.27
C ARG A 162 11.71 7.10 -4.16
N LEU A 163 11.90 6.40 -3.05
CA LEU A 163 11.22 5.14 -2.78
C LEU A 163 10.43 5.24 -1.47
N VAL A 164 9.25 4.64 -1.46
CA VAL A 164 8.41 4.52 -0.26
C VAL A 164 7.88 3.10 -0.17
N SER A 165 7.97 2.50 1.02
CA SER A 165 7.28 1.28 1.38
C SER A 165 5.91 1.61 1.96
N LEU A 166 4.87 0.96 1.45
CA LEU A 166 3.56 0.91 2.06
C LEU A 166 3.32 -0.53 2.55
N ALA A 167 3.18 -0.71 3.86
CA ALA A 167 2.70 -1.97 4.43
C ALA A 167 1.17 -1.90 4.57
N ILE A 168 0.50 -3.01 4.28
CA ILE A 168 -0.95 -3.17 4.34
C ILE A 168 -1.31 -4.38 5.20
N GLU A 169 -2.29 -4.22 6.08
CA GLU A 169 -2.98 -5.32 6.76
C GLU A 169 -4.49 -5.12 6.77
N TYR A 170 -5.22 -6.24 6.62
CA TYR A 170 -6.67 -6.29 6.78
C TYR A 170 -6.99 -7.04 8.07
N VAL A 171 -7.61 -6.37 9.03
CA VAL A 171 -7.82 -6.93 10.37
C VAL A 171 -9.26 -6.77 10.84
N PHE A 172 -9.69 -7.66 11.73
CA PHE A 172 -10.93 -7.49 12.47
C PHE A 172 -10.61 -7.08 13.91
N TRP A 173 -10.93 -5.82 14.23
CA TRP A 173 -10.88 -5.33 15.60
C TRP A 173 -12.24 -5.55 16.29
N LEU A 174 -12.86 -4.51 16.85
CA LEU A 174 -14.11 -4.64 17.61
C LEU A 174 -15.36 -4.63 16.71
N ASP A 175 -15.31 -3.90 15.60
CA ASP A 175 -16.44 -3.75 14.69
C ASP A 175 -16.64 -4.98 13.78
N GLN A 176 -17.90 -5.19 13.37
CA GLN A 176 -18.26 -6.26 12.44
C GLN A 176 -17.59 -6.14 11.06
N LYS A 177 -17.20 -4.93 10.67
CA LYS A 177 -16.47 -4.69 9.43
C LYS A 177 -14.97 -4.64 9.71
N PRO A 178 -14.13 -5.18 8.82
CA PRO A 178 -12.69 -5.13 9.00
C PRO A 178 -12.15 -3.71 8.88
N GLU A 179 -10.93 -3.51 9.33
CA GLU A 179 -10.13 -2.31 9.13
C GLU A 179 -9.05 -2.56 8.08
N ILE A 180 -8.76 -1.53 7.29
CA ILE A 180 -7.55 -1.46 6.46
C ILE A 180 -6.52 -0.65 7.24
N LEU A 181 -5.47 -1.31 7.70
CA LEU A 181 -4.35 -0.66 8.36
C LEU A 181 -3.20 -0.52 7.39
N LEU A 182 -2.59 0.66 7.39
CA LEU A 182 -1.53 1.05 6.49
C LEU A 182 -0.38 1.65 7.31
N ARG A 183 0.86 1.45 6.86
CA ARG A 183 2.01 2.18 7.38
C ARG A 183 2.95 2.57 6.25
N ALA A 184 3.32 3.85 6.21
CA ALA A 184 4.31 4.35 5.27
C ALA A 184 5.71 4.32 5.89
N ALA A 185 6.72 4.00 5.09
CA ALA A 185 8.13 4.18 5.45
C ALA A 185 8.90 4.64 4.23
N GLU A 186 9.68 5.69 4.36
CA GLU A 186 10.59 6.08 3.28
C GLU A 186 11.75 5.08 3.18
N ILE A 187 12.10 4.68 1.96
CA ILE A 187 13.28 3.85 1.73
C ILE A 187 14.45 4.78 1.44
N PRO A 188 15.49 4.82 2.31
CA PRO A 188 16.63 5.69 2.10
C PRO A 188 17.37 5.32 0.82
N THR A 189 17.85 6.32 0.08
CA THR A 189 18.76 6.11 -1.04
C THR A 189 20.06 5.50 -0.51
N PRO A 190 20.51 4.34 -1.02
CA PRO A 190 21.79 3.78 -0.60
C PRO A 190 22.96 4.66 -1.04
N ASP A 191 24.03 4.71 -0.24
CA ASP A 191 25.27 5.45 -0.56
C ASP A 191 25.84 5.10 -1.95
N LYS A 192 25.73 3.81 -2.30
CA LYS A 192 26.03 3.28 -3.64
C LYS A 192 24.72 2.82 -4.27
N PRO A 193 24.08 3.59 -5.16
CA PRO A 193 22.75 3.27 -5.69
C PRO A 193 22.77 2.18 -6.78
N THR A 194 23.49 1.08 -6.56
CA THR A 194 23.50 -0.08 -7.46
C THR A 194 22.34 -1.04 -7.15
N THR A 195 22.00 -1.92 -8.09
CA THR A 195 20.87 -2.87 -7.94
C THR A 195 20.94 -3.66 -6.62
N PRO A 196 22.07 -4.28 -6.21
CA PRO A 196 22.13 -5.02 -4.94
C PRO A 196 21.89 -4.15 -3.70
N HIS A 197 22.36 -2.89 -3.71
CA HIS A 197 22.17 -1.99 -2.58
C HIS A 197 20.72 -1.52 -2.47
N TRP A 198 20.09 -1.17 -3.60
CA TRP A 198 18.66 -0.88 -3.64
C TRP A 198 17.82 -2.07 -3.20
N HIS A 199 18.19 -3.27 -3.66
CA HIS A 199 17.48 -4.49 -3.28
C HIS A 199 17.51 -4.74 -1.78
N ARG A 200 18.68 -4.61 -1.13
CA ARG A 200 18.82 -4.70 0.33
C ARG A 200 18.01 -3.61 1.04
N ALA A 201 18.08 -2.36 0.59
CA ALA A 201 17.33 -1.25 1.20
C ALA A 201 15.81 -1.47 1.10
N ILE A 202 15.32 -1.95 -0.05
CA ILE A 202 13.91 -2.30 -0.28
C ILE A 202 13.49 -3.43 0.66
N GLN A 203 14.20 -4.55 0.66
CA GLN A 203 13.86 -5.72 1.48
C GLN A 203 13.86 -5.38 2.97
N HIS A 204 14.93 -4.75 3.46
CA HIS A 204 15.06 -4.36 4.86
C HIS A 204 13.93 -3.41 5.29
N THR A 205 13.68 -2.35 4.51
CA THR A 205 12.65 -1.36 4.87
C THR A 205 11.25 -1.94 4.78
N MET A 206 10.96 -2.77 3.76
CA MET A 206 9.65 -3.42 3.65
C MET A 206 9.40 -4.38 4.82
N GLN A 207 10.39 -5.20 5.20
CA GLN A 207 10.28 -6.11 6.34
C GLN A 207 10.02 -5.32 7.63
N HIS A 208 10.86 -4.32 7.92
CA HIS A 208 10.72 -3.50 9.13
C HIS A 208 9.38 -2.75 9.16
N ASN A 209 8.90 -2.27 8.02
CA ASN A 209 7.60 -1.60 7.92
C ASN A 209 6.43 -2.57 8.17
N ALA A 210 6.52 -3.81 7.66
CA ALA A 210 5.55 -4.87 7.93
C ALA A 210 5.53 -5.25 9.42
N ASP A 211 6.69 -5.48 10.04
CA ASP A 211 6.80 -5.82 11.47
C ASP A 211 6.23 -4.72 12.38
N ALA A 212 6.52 -3.46 12.03
CA ALA A 212 5.98 -2.31 12.75
C ALA A 212 4.46 -2.18 12.59
N LEU A 213 3.92 -2.43 11.39
CA LEU A 213 2.47 -2.45 11.18
C LEU A 213 1.80 -3.61 11.93
N ALA A 214 2.42 -4.79 11.94
CA ALA A 214 1.92 -5.96 12.67
C ALA A 214 1.83 -5.69 14.17
N SER A 215 2.84 -5.03 14.75
CA SER A 215 2.83 -4.62 16.15
C SER A 215 1.65 -3.67 16.46
N LEU A 216 1.39 -2.69 15.57
CA LEU A 216 0.25 -1.77 15.72
C LEU A 216 -1.10 -2.48 15.53
N ALA A 217 -1.17 -3.44 14.61
CA ALA A 217 -2.36 -4.24 14.33
C ALA A 217 -2.74 -5.11 15.54
N ILE A 218 -1.75 -5.75 16.17
CA ILE A 218 -1.89 -6.58 17.38
C ILE A 218 -2.35 -5.74 18.58
N ALA A 219 -1.86 -4.50 18.70
CA ALA A 219 -2.22 -3.60 19.81
C ALA A 219 -3.68 -3.15 19.81
N ARG A 220 -4.40 -3.28 18.68
CA ARG A 220 -5.82 -2.92 18.53
C ARG A 220 -6.15 -1.50 18.98
N ASN A 221 -5.19 -0.59 18.84
CA ASN A 221 -5.30 0.81 19.27
C ASN A 221 -5.26 1.74 18.04
N PRO A 222 -6.34 2.51 17.78
CA PRO A 222 -6.38 3.43 16.64
C PRO A 222 -5.54 4.70 16.82
N ALA A 223 -5.12 5.05 18.05
CA ALA A 223 -4.46 6.32 18.36
C ALA A 223 -3.17 6.62 17.54
N PRO A 224 -2.30 5.65 17.22
CA PRO A 224 -1.11 5.88 16.41
C PRO A 224 -1.41 6.17 14.92
N PHE A 225 -2.67 6.04 14.50
CA PHE A 225 -3.05 6.16 13.11
C PHE A 225 -3.83 7.44 12.83
N ARG A 226 -3.59 8.02 11.65
CA ARG A 226 -4.52 8.95 11.02
C ARG A 226 -5.60 8.18 10.28
N THR A 227 -6.86 8.47 10.57
CA THR A 227 -7.99 7.90 9.83
C THR A 227 -8.17 8.62 8.48
N LEU A 228 -8.09 7.88 7.37
CA LEU A 228 -8.36 8.39 6.02
C LEU A 228 -9.83 8.26 5.64
N ILE A 229 -10.44 7.16 6.06
CA ILE A 229 -11.87 6.87 5.86
C ILE A 229 -12.38 6.23 7.16
N ALA A 230 -13.48 6.74 7.68
CA ALA A 230 -14.25 6.07 8.73
C ALA A 230 -15.63 5.72 8.18
N SER A 231 -16.20 4.60 8.60
CA SER A 231 -17.62 4.31 8.45
C SER A 231 -18.37 4.76 9.71
N ASN A 232 -19.65 5.09 9.57
CA ASN A 232 -20.51 5.36 10.74
C ASN A 232 -21.12 4.06 11.30
N SER A 233 -20.58 2.89 10.92
CA SER A 233 -21.08 1.59 11.37
C SER A 233 -20.43 1.28 12.71
N GLY A 234 -21.23 1.27 13.78
CA GLY A 234 -20.85 0.60 15.03
C GLY A 234 -21.04 -0.91 14.94
N ILE A 235 -20.61 -1.61 16.00
CA ILE A 235 -20.53 -3.08 16.11
C ILE A 235 -21.75 -3.80 15.51
N ASN A 236 -22.98 -3.36 15.79
CA ASN A 236 -24.17 -3.81 15.07
C ASN A 236 -25.25 -2.72 15.14
N PRO A 237 -25.54 -1.97 14.06
CA PRO A 237 -26.47 -0.83 14.11
C PRO A 237 -27.88 -1.23 14.57
N ALA A 238 -28.36 -2.40 14.15
CA ALA A 238 -29.68 -2.91 14.51
C ALA A 238 -29.74 -3.36 15.97
N MET A 239 -28.72 -4.09 16.44
CA MET A 239 -28.63 -4.49 17.84
C MET A 239 -28.41 -3.29 18.77
N ASN A 240 -27.60 -2.32 18.36
CA ASN A 240 -27.37 -1.08 19.12
C ASN A 240 -28.66 -0.26 19.23
N LEU A 241 -29.45 -0.19 18.15
CA LEU A 241 -30.77 0.43 18.19
C LEU A 241 -31.72 -0.33 19.14
N TRP A 242 -31.74 -1.67 19.07
CA TRP A 242 -32.56 -2.49 19.96
C TRP A 242 -32.15 -2.39 21.44
N LEU A 243 -30.84 -2.34 21.74
CA LEU A 243 -30.33 -2.15 23.10
C LEU A 243 -30.71 -0.76 23.63
N ARG A 244 -30.58 0.29 22.81
CA ARG A 244 -31.01 1.65 23.16
C ARG A 244 -32.51 1.71 23.43
N LEU A 245 -33.34 1.05 22.60
CA LEU A 245 -34.79 0.93 22.83
C LEU A 245 -35.13 0.19 24.13
N ARG A 246 -34.24 -0.67 24.63
CA ARG A 246 -34.37 -1.37 25.91
C ARG A 246 -33.66 -0.66 27.08
N GLY A 247 -33.17 0.57 26.90
CA GLY A 247 -32.46 1.33 27.93
C GLY A 247 -31.09 0.77 28.32
N LYS A 248 -30.49 -0.09 27.48
CA LYS A 248 -29.17 -0.71 27.72
C LYS A 248 -28.09 -0.02 26.90
N SER A 249 -26.90 0.14 27.48
CA SER A 249 -25.73 0.66 26.75
C SER A 249 -25.24 -0.35 25.71
N PRO A 250 -24.97 0.08 24.45
CA PRO A 250 -24.34 -0.75 23.43
C PRO A 250 -22.81 -0.84 23.54
N ASP A 251 -22.20 -0.12 24.48
CA ASP A 251 -20.73 -0.07 24.61
C ASP A 251 -20.19 -1.42 25.09
N ILE A 252 -19.33 -2.01 24.28
CA ILE A 252 -18.52 -3.17 24.68
C ILE A 252 -17.25 -2.62 25.33
N ASP A 253 -16.95 -3.07 26.55
CA ASP A 253 -15.76 -2.69 27.30
C ASP A 253 -14.48 -3.07 26.52
N SER A 254 -13.94 -2.10 25.79
CA SER A 254 -12.73 -2.25 24.98
C SER A 254 -11.49 -2.53 25.83
N ALA A 255 -11.53 -2.25 27.13
CA ALA A 255 -10.41 -2.45 28.05
C ALA A 255 -10.07 -3.93 28.27
N ARG A 256 -11.00 -4.86 28.01
CA ARG A 256 -10.77 -6.32 28.16
C ARG A 256 -10.23 -7.01 26.90
N VAL A 257 -10.00 -6.28 25.80
CA VAL A 257 -9.73 -6.86 24.47
C VAL A 257 -8.30 -6.60 23.96
N ALA A 258 -7.54 -5.69 24.57
CA ALA A 258 -6.13 -5.49 24.23
C ALA A 258 -5.25 -6.44 25.07
N PRO A 259 -4.34 -7.24 24.48
CA PRO A 259 -3.32 -7.91 25.26
C PRO A 259 -2.46 -6.84 25.95
N ALA A 260 -2.11 -7.07 27.22
CA ALA A 260 -1.13 -6.25 27.91
C ALA A 260 0.15 -6.18 27.05
N PRO A 261 0.81 -5.01 26.92
CA PRO A 261 2.07 -4.94 26.19
C PRO A 261 3.02 -5.98 26.77
N ALA A 262 3.54 -6.86 25.91
CA ALA A 262 4.55 -7.83 26.31
C ALA A 262 5.72 -7.03 26.90
N GLY A 263 5.91 -7.18 28.22
CA GLY A 263 7.01 -6.53 28.92
C GLY A 263 8.32 -6.90 28.22
N SER A 264 9.10 -5.89 27.89
CA SER A 264 10.47 -6.05 27.46
C SER A 264 11.22 -6.86 28.52
N ALA A 265 11.46 -8.14 28.25
CA ALA A 265 12.44 -8.92 28.99
C ALA A 265 13.83 -8.38 28.60
N VAL A 266 14.22 -7.27 29.23
CA VAL A 266 15.61 -6.83 29.27
C VAL A 266 16.33 -7.82 30.17
N GLY A 267 17.39 -8.42 29.62
CA GLY A 267 18.17 -9.47 30.23
C GLY A 267 18.65 -9.12 31.63
N GLY A 268 18.35 -10.03 32.56
CA GLY A 268 19.07 -10.13 33.82
C GLY A 268 20.46 -10.67 33.54
N THR A 269 21.46 -9.83 33.74
CA THR A 269 22.84 -10.20 34.00
C THR A 269 22.91 -11.14 35.19
N HIS A 270 23.56 -12.30 35.03
CA HIS A 270 24.21 -13.00 36.13
C HIS A 270 25.56 -13.51 35.64
N THR A 271 26.60 -12.89 36.22
CA THR A 271 27.92 -13.40 36.61
C THR A 271 28.57 -14.50 35.76
#